data_AF-A0A357FY52-F1
#
_entry.id   AF-A0A357FY52-F1
#
_cell.length_a   1.000
_cell.length_b   1.000
_cell.length_c   1.000
_cell.angle_alpha   90.00
_cell.angle_beta   90.00
_cell.angle_gamma   90.00
#
_symmetry.space_group_name_H-M   'P 1'
#
loop_
_entity.id
_entity.type
_entity.pdbx_description
1 polymer ?
#
loop_
_entity_poly.entity_id
_entity_poly.type
_entity_poly.pdbx_seq_one_letter_code
_entity_poly.pdbx_strand_id
1 'polypeptide(L)'
;MSNKSDTKIFIIGGIICLFVVVAWVVTPWFLTNVFNISQLNDRGVFGDMFGSINALFSGLAFVGVIVAILLQKEELEEQRSELKLTREAFEEQNKVLNIQRFENTFFQMVSLHNEIVNTMSLPMRYPNPAKSYHHGREVFIEIYNHLLEKWNKERNENDIKIIFTEICVQKFSGVSGHYYRNMFRILRLIDSSGLPNELFYSKILHAQLSDNELILLYYNCFFYDRGKEFRKYAIKYKLFENFTGSELLDRKHLDELKNYKEEIGSIE
;
A
#
# COMPACT_ATOMS: atom_id res chain seq x y z
N MET A 1 -17.38 -31.32 3.76
CA MET A 1 -17.93 -32.21 4.81
C MET A 1 -19.34 -31.72 5.11
N SER A 2 -20.34 -32.28 4.43
CA SER A 2 -21.75 -31.91 4.64
C SER A 2 -22.26 -32.55 5.94
N ASN A 3 -22.89 -31.70 6.74
CA ASN A 3 -23.25 -31.79 8.15
C ASN A 3 -24.03 -33.06 8.55
N LYS A 4 -23.47 -33.84 9.48
CA LYS A 4 -24.22 -34.89 10.22
C LYS A 4 -25.36 -34.31 11.08
N SER A 5 -25.38 -33.00 11.38
CA SER A 5 -26.47 -32.32 12.10
C SER A 5 -27.70 -32.14 11.23
N ASP A 6 -27.52 -31.73 9.98
CA ASP A 6 -28.60 -31.37 9.08
C ASP A 6 -29.41 -32.63 8.71
N THR A 7 -28.72 -33.76 8.49
CA THR A 7 -29.37 -35.06 8.28
C THR A 7 -30.24 -35.49 9.47
N LYS A 8 -29.83 -35.20 10.72
CA LYS A 8 -30.62 -35.54 11.91
C LYS A 8 -31.88 -34.69 12.01
N ILE A 9 -31.81 -33.40 11.65
CA ILE A 9 -32.96 -32.49 11.65
C ILE A 9 -34.01 -32.96 10.65
N PHE A 10 -33.61 -33.34 9.44
CA PHE A 10 -34.53 -33.86 8.42
C PHE A 10 -35.17 -35.21 8.81
N ILE A 11 -34.42 -36.12 9.45
CA ILE A 11 -34.95 -37.40 9.94
C ILE A 11 -35.98 -37.18 11.05
N ILE A 12 -35.66 -36.33 12.03
CA ILE A 12 -36.58 -36.00 13.14
C ILE A 12 -37.85 -35.34 12.59
N GLY A 13 -37.73 -34.37 11.68
CA GLY A 13 -38.87 -33.73 11.03
C GLY A 13 -39.73 -34.72 10.24
N GLY A 14 -39.10 -35.65 9.51
CA GLY A 14 -39.79 -36.70 8.78
C GLY A 14 -40.59 -37.67 9.68
N ILE A 15 -40.02 -38.06 10.83
CA ILE A 15 -40.69 -38.91 11.82
C ILE A 15 -41.90 -38.19 12.44
N ILE A 16 -41.76 -36.91 12.77
CA ILE A 16 -42.86 -36.10 13.32
C ILE A 16 -43.99 -35.97 12.29
N CYS A 17 -43.68 -35.68 11.03
CA CYS A 17 -44.67 -35.63 9.96
C CYS A 17 -45.40 -36.97 9.77
N LEU A 18 -44.67 -38.09 9.74
CA LEU A 18 -45.28 -39.42 9.61
C LEU A 18 -46.22 -39.72 10.78
N PHE A 19 -45.80 -39.39 12.00
CA PHE A 19 -46.64 -39.55 13.20
C PHE A 19 -47.92 -38.73 13.13
N VAL A 20 -47.85 -37.46 12.70
CA VAL A 20 -49.04 -36.60 12.52
C VAL A 20 -50.00 -37.17 11.47
N VAL A 21 -49.48 -37.66 10.33
CA VAL A 21 -50.31 -38.26 9.27
C VAL A 21 -50.98 -39.55 9.76
N VAL A 22 -50.24 -40.42 10.46
CA VAL A 22 -50.79 -41.66 11.04
C VAL A 22 -51.86 -41.33 12.08
N ALA A 23 -51.61 -40.37 12.98
CA ALA A 23 -52.59 -39.92 13.95
C ALA A 23 -53.86 -39.36 13.29
N TRP A 24 -53.73 -38.62 12.20
CA TRP A 24 -54.85 -38.05 11.45
C TRP A 24 -55.73 -39.12 10.76
N VAL A 25 -55.14 -40.23 10.31
CA VAL A 25 -55.88 -41.34 9.67
C VAL A 25 -56.47 -42.31 10.69
N VAL A 26 -55.76 -42.58 11.78
CA VAL A 26 -56.17 -43.57 12.80
C VAL A 26 -57.24 -43.01 13.74
N THR A 27 -57.23 -41.71 14.04
CA THR A 27 -58.20 -41.10 14.98
C THR A 27 -59.66 -41.20 14.51
N PRO A 28 -60.02 -40.93 13.23
CA PRO A 28 -61.40 -41.13 12.76
C PRO A 28 -61.79 -42.61 12.78
N TRP A 29 -60.89 -43.50 12.37
CA TRP A 29 -61.14 -44.95 12.34
C TRP A 29 -61.40 -45.53 13.74
N PHE A 30 -60.62 -45.10 14.73
CA PHE A 30 -60.76 -45.51 16.13
C PHE A 30 -62.06 -44.99 16.76
N LEU A 31 -62.40 -43.71 16.53
CA LEU A 31 -63.62 -43.10 17.06
C LEU A 31 -64.90 -43.73 16.49
N THR A 32 -64.91 -44.13 15.22
CA THR A 32 -66.10 -44.74 14.60
C THR A 32 -66.32 -46.19 15.03
N ASN A 33 -65.27 -46.99 15.18
CA ASN A 33 -65.39 -48.43 15.44
C ASN A 33 -65.45 -48.79 16.92
N VAL A 34 -64.88 -47.97 17.81
CA VAL A 34 -64.82 -48.26 19.25
C VAL A 34 -65.91 -47.53 20.05
N PHE A 35 -66.25 -46.29 19.67
CA PHE A 35 -67.23 -45.47 20.40
C PHE A 35 -68.61 -45.37 19.71
N ASN A 36 -68.81 -46.00 18.55
CA ASN A 36 -70.09 -46.09 17.83
C ASN A 36 -70.78 -44.72 17.52
N ILE A 37 -69.97 -43.66 17.42
CA ILE A 37 -70.40 -42.28 17.12
C ILE A 37 -70.77 -42.19 15.62
N SER A 38 -71.98 -42.65 15.30
CA SER A 38 -72.49 -42.81 13.94
C SER A 38 -73.38 -41.65 13.46
N GLN A 39 -73.86 -40.79 14.36
CA GLN A 39 -74.68 -39.62 13.98
C GLN A 39 -73.81 -38.36 13.77
N LEU A 40 -74.06 -37.64 12.67
CA LEU A 40 -73.35 -36.42 12.27
C LEU A 40 -73.36 -35.31 13.34
N ASN A 41 -74.36 -35.31 14.24
CA ASN A 41 -74.54 -34.28 15.26
C ASN A 41 -73.53 -34.41 16.42
N ASP A 42 -73.20 -35.62 16.85
CA ASP A 42 -72.26 -35.88 17.96
C ASP A 42 -70.80 -35.63 17.56
N ARG A 43 -70.48 -35.76 16.26
CA ARG A 43 -69.14 -35.47 15.71
C ARG A 43 -68.80 -33.98 15.73
N GLY A 44 -69.81 -33.11 15.55
CA GLY A 44 -69.66 -31.66 15.64
C GLY A 44 -69.34 -31.20 17.06
N VAL A 45 -70.12 -31.69 18.04
CA VAL A 45 -69.92 -31.39 19.47
C VAL A 45 -68.57 -31.91 19.99
N PHE A 46 -68.16 -33.11 19.54
CA PHE A 46 -66.84 -33.64 19.86
C PHE A 46 -65.72 -32.79 19.26
N GLY A 47 -65.88 -32.31 18.01
CA GLY A 47 -64.95 -31.36 17.39
C GLY A 47 -64.84 -30.04 18.14
N ASP A 48 -65.95 -29.51 18.67
CA ASP A 48 -65.98 -28.28 19.46
C ASP A 48 -65.19 -28.39 20.78
N MET A 49 -65.13 -29.59 21.40
CA MET A 49 -64.29 -29.81 22.59
C MET A 49 -62.79 -29.64 22.30
N PHE A 50 -62.34 -30.01 21.11
CA PHE A 50 -60.96 -29.83 20.67
C PHE A 50 -60.68 -28.44 20.08
N GLY A 51 -61.70 -27.62 19.81
CA GLY A 51 -61.53 -26.25 19.31
C GLY A 51 -60.71 -25.37 20.25
N SER A 52 -60.94 -25.48 21.56
CA SER A 52 -60.17 -24.76 22.59
C SER A 52 -58.70 -25.20 22.66
N ILE A 53 -58.44 -26.51 22.50
CA ILE A 53 -57.10 -27.10 22.48
C ILE A 53 -56.36 -26.68 21.20
N ASN A 54 -57.02 -26.68 20.05
CA ASN A 54 -56.46 -26.19 18.78
C ASN A 54 -56.13 -24.69 18.84
N ALA A 55 -57.00 -23.89 19.47
CA ALA A 55 -56.73 -22.47 19.69
C ALA A 55 -55.50 -22.26 20.59
N LEU A 56 -55.35 -23.07 21.64
CA LEU A 56 -54.17 -23.05 22.52
C LEU A 56 -52.88 -23.43 21.76
N PHE A 57 -52.88 -24.52 20.99
CA PHE A 57 -51.73 -24.93 20.19
C PHE A 57 -51.38 -23.89 19.11
N SER A 58 -52.37 -23.26 18.50
CA SER A 58 -52.16 -22.18 17.53
C SER A 58 -51.53 -20.94 18.18
N GLY A 59 -51.97 -20.58 19.39
CA GLY A 59 -51.37 -19.51 20.20
C GLY A 59 -49.92 -19.81 20.59
N LEU A 60 -49.65 -21.04 21.04
CA LEU A 60 -48.28 -21.47 21.38
C LEU A 60 -47.36 -21.53 20.15
N ALA A 61 -47.86 -21.99 19.01
CA ALA A 61 -47.11 -21.96 17.74
C ALA A 61 -46.78 -20.53 17.33
N PHE A 62 -47.73 -19.59 17.48
CA PHE A 62 -47.50 -18.16 17.23
C PHE A 62 -46.45 -17.55 18.17
N VAL A 63 -46.47 -17.90 19.46
CA VAL A 63 -45.41 -17.52 20.41
C VAL A 63 -44.05 -18.07 19.98
N GLY A 64 -43.99 -19.33 19.53
CA GLY A 64 -42.76 -19.93 18.99
C GLY A 64 -42.21 -19.17 17.78
N VAL A 65 -43.09 -18.73 16.87
CA VAL A 65 -42.71 -17.88 15.73
C VAL A 65 -42.20 -16.52 16.20
N ILE A 66 -42.84 -15.88 17.18
CA ILE A 66 -42.37 -14.60 17.75
C ILE A 66 -40.96 -14.77 18.33
N VAL A 67 -40.73 -15.82 19.13
CA VAL A 67 -39.41 -16.10 19.72
C VAL A 67 -38.36 -16.33 18.62
N ALA A 68 -38.70 -17.08 17.57
CA ALA A 68 -37.81 -17.28 16.43
C ALA A 68 -37.47 -15.96 15.72
N ILE A 69 -38.44 -15.06 15.54
CA ILE A 69 -38.21 -13.73 14.95
C ILE A 69 -37.28 -12.89 15.85
N LEU A 70 -37.45 -12.96 17.16
CA LEU A 70 -36.58 -12.24 18.10
C LEU A 70 -35.13 -12.75 18.02
N LEU A 71 -34.93 -14.07 17.99
CA LEU A 71 -33.59 -14.67 17.84
C LEU A 71 -32.98 -14.33 16.46
N GLN A 72 -33.76 -14.40 15.38
CA GLN A 72 -33.29 -14.01 14.05
C GLN A 72 -32.88 -12.53 13.98
N LYS A 73 -33.60 -11.66 14.69
CA LYS A 73 -33.24 -10.24 14.76
C LYS A 73 -31.90 -10.04 15.47
N GLU A 74 -31.67 -10.74 16.58
CA GLU A 74 -30.40 -10.70 17.32
C GLU A 74 -29.23 -11.19 16.45
N GLU A 75 -29.39 -12.32 15.76
CA GLU A 75 -28.38 -12.84 14.83
C GLU A 75 -28.06 -11.84 13.70
N LEU A 76 -29.08 -11.16 13.15
CA LEU A 76 -28.87 -10.12 12.13
C LEU A 76 -28.13 -8.89 12.67
N GLU A 77 -28.36 -8.52 13.94
CA GLU A 77 -27.64 -7.44 14.59
C GLU A 77 -26.16 -7.80 14.81
N GLU A 78 -25.89 -9.03 15.27
CA GLU A 78 -24.51 -9.55 15.40
C GLU A 78 -23.79 -9.62 14.05
N GLN A 79 -24.44 -10.16 13.01
CA GLN A 79 -23.87 -10.22 11.65
C GLN A 79 -23.55 -8.82 11.11
N ARG A 80 -24.42 -7.82 11.35
CA ARG A 80 -24.14 -6.42 10.96
C ARG A 80 -22.92 -5.86 11.70
N SER A 81 -22.77 -6.20 12.98
CA SER A 81 -21.63 -5.81 13.80
C SER A 81 -20.33 -6.43 13.27
N GLU A 82 -20.33 -7.74 13.00
CA GLU A 82 -19.17 -8.46 12.46
C GLU A 82 -18.77 -7.96 11.08
N LEU A 83 -19.73 -7.69 10.19
CA LEU A 83 -19.47 -7.07 8.88
C LEU A 83 -18.83 -5.69 9.02
N LYS A 84 -19.25 -4.90 10.02
CA LYS A 84 -18.67 -3.60 10.29
C LYS A 84 -17.20 -3.74 10.73
N LEU A 85 -16.92 -4.60 11.70
CA LEU A 85 -15.56 -4.89 12.17
C LEU A 85 -14.67 -5.43 11.04
N THR A 86 -15.21 -6.31 10.19
CA THR A 86 -14.49 -6.86 9.03
C THR A 86 -14.14 -5.77 8.01
N ARG A 87 -15.05 -4.82 7.75
CA ARG A 87 -14.78 -3.67 6.88
C ARG A 87 -13.68 -2.78 7.44
N GLU A 88 -13.74 -2.47 8.73
CA GLU A 88 -12.73 -1.66 9.42
C GLU A 88 -11.34 -2.34 9.36
N ALA A 89 -11.27 -3.64 9.66
CA ALA A 89 -10.04 -4.42 9.55
C ALA A 89 -9.50 -4.47 8.12
N PHE A 90 -10.38 -4.59 7.12
CA PHE A 90 -10.00 -4.56 5.70
C PHE A 90 -9.47 -3.20 5.25
N GLU A 91 -10.05 -2.10 5.73
CA GLU A 91 -9.55 -0.75 5.47
C GLU A 91 -8.16 -0.52 6.06
N GLU A 92 -7.94 -0.98 7.30
CA GLU A 92 -6.62 -0.91 7.94
C GLU A 92 -5.58 -1.78 7.21
N GLN A 93 -5.97 -2.99 6.83
CA GLN A 93 -5.12 -3.87 6.02
C GLN A 93 -4.74 -3.23 4.68
N ASN A 94 -5.68 -2.58 3.99
CA ASN A 94 -5.38 -1.87 2.74
C ASN A 94 -4.37 -0.74 2.92
N LYS A 95 -4.43 0.01 4.04
CA LYS A 95 -3.44 1.04 4.36
C LYS A 95 -2.05 0.44 4.55
N VAL A 96 -1.94 -0.65 5.32
CA VAL A 96 -0.68 -1.37 5.53
C VAL A 96 -0.13 -1.92 4.21
N LEU A 97 -0.98 -2.53 3.37
CA LEU A 97 -0.58 -3.05 2.07
C LEU A 97 -0.07 -1.95 1.13
N ASN A 98 -0.67 -0.77 1.15
CA ASN A 98 -0.20 0.36 0.34
C ASN A 98 1.19 0.83 0.77
N ILE A 99 1.44 0.91 2.08
CA ILE A 99 2.78 1.22 2.63
C ILE A 99 3.78 0.16 2.18
N GLN A 100 3.47 -1.13 2.34
CA GLN A 100 4.36 -2.22 1.93
C GLN A 100 4.66 -2.22 0.42
N ARG A 101 3.66 -1.98 -0.43
CA ARG A 101 3.86 -1.87 -1.89
C ARG A 101 4.80 -0.72 -2.25
N PHE A 102 4.62 0.42 -1.60
CA PHE A 102 5.50 1.57 -1.76
C PHE A 102 6.92 1.23 -1.31
N GLU A 103 7.10 0.72 -0.09
CA GLU A 103 8.41 0.39 0.48
C GLU A 103 9.16 -0.60 -0.41
N ASN A 104 8.49 -1.66 -0.87
CA ASN A 104 9.07 -2.62 -1.79
C ASN A 104 9.56 -1.95 -3.09
N THR A 105 8.73 -1.09 -3.69
CA THR A 105 9.09 -0.36 -4.92
C THR A 105 10.25 0.61 -4.68
N PHE A 106 10.22 1.32 -3.55
CA PHE A 106 11.27 2.26 -3.15
C PHE A 106 12.61 1.55 -2.97
N PHE A 107 12.67 0.49 -2.16
CA PHE A 107 13.92 -0.25 -1.92
C PHE A 107 14.44 -0.95 -3.18
N GLN A 108 13.56 -1.42 -4.07
CA GLN A 108 13.95 -1.90 -5.40
C GLN A 108 14.58 -0.79 -6.24
N MET A 109 14.01 0.42 -6.25
CA MET A 109 14.59 1.55 -6.99
C MET A 109 15.93 2.02 -6.40
N VAL A 110 16.08 2.01 -5.07
CA VAL A 110 17.37 2.28 -4.40
C VAL A 110 18.40 1.20 -4.77
N SER A 111 17.99 -0.07 -4.82
CA SER A 111 18.87 -1.16 -5.24
C SER A 111 19.31 -1.00 -6.70
N LEU A 112 18.37 -0.68 -7.60
CA LEU A 112 18.67 -0.35 -9.01
C LEU A 112 19.60 0.86 -9.11
N HIS A 113 19.44 1.87 -8.25
CA HIS A 113 20.32 3.02 -8.21
C HIS A 113 21.76 2.63 -7.86
N ASN A 114 21.94 1.82 -6.82
CA ASN A 114 23.24 1.28 -6.45
C ASN A 114 23.83 0.39 -7.56
N GLU A 115 23.01 -0.39 -8.27
CA GLU A 115 23.45 -1.17 -9.43
C GLU A 115 23.93 -0.28 -10.58
N ILE A 116 23.18 0.79 -10.90
CA ILE A 116 23.61 1.79 -11.90
C ILE A 116 24.97 2.37 -11.51
N VAL A 117 25.15 2.75 -10.24
CA VAL A 117 26.42 3.26 -9.72
C VAL A 117 27.52 2.21 -9.89
N ASN A 118 27.31 0.99 -9.42
CA ASN A 118 28.32 -0.08 -9.44
C ASN A 118 28.72 -0.52 -10.85
N THR A 119 27.81 -0.42 -11.82
CA THR A 119 28.06 -0.78 -13.23
C THR A 119 28.69 0.36 -14.03
N MET A 120 28.75 1.58 -13.48
CA MET A 120 29.44 2.68 -14.14
C MET A 120 30.92 2.36 -14.35
N SER A 121 31.42 2.75 -15.52
CA SER A 121 32.84 2.73 -15.80
C SER A 121 33.25 3.90 -16.69
N LEU A 122 34.46 4.42 -16.45
CA LEU A 122 35.10 5.41 -17.30
C LEU A 122 36.55 5.00 -17.55
N PRO A 123 37.07 5.13 -18.78
CA PRO A 123 38.47 4.85 -19.04
C PRO A 123 39.35 5.82 -18.27
N MET A 124 40.44 5.32 -17.68
CA MET A 124 41.43 6.18 -17.04
C MET A 124 42.11 7.07 -18.08
N ARG A 125 42.41 8.32 -17.72
CA ARG A 125 43.17 9.24 -18.57
C ARG A 125 44.58 8.71 -18.88
N TYR A 126 45.18 8.03 -17.91
CA TYR A 126 46.48 7.38 -18.01
C TYR A 126 46.34 5.92 -17.56
N PRO A 127 45.96 5.01 -18.48
CA PRO A 127 45.78 3.60 -18.14
C PRO A 127 47.12 2.94 -17.81
N ASN A 128 47.13 2.10 -16.78
CA ASN A 128 48.26 1.22 -16.45
C ASN A 128 47.84 -0.23 -16.80
N PRO A 129 48.75 -1.12 -17.25
CA PRO A 129 48.45 -2.54 -17.46
C PRO A 129 47.66 -3.23 -16.33
N ALA A 130 47.74 -2.76 -15.08
CA ALA A 130 46.96 -3.29 -13.96
C ALA A 130 45.53 -2.70 -13.81
N LYS A 131 45.27 -1.49 -14.29
CA LYS A 131 43.97 -0.80 -14.17
C LYS A 131 43.78 0.19 -15.32
N SER A 132 42.73 -0.02 -16.10
CA SER A 132 42.42 0.80 -17.28
C SER A 132 41.12 1.60 -17.13
N TYR A 133 40.31 1.32 -16.10
CA TYR A 133 39.01 1.93 -15.88
C TYR A 133 38.81 2.33 -14.41
N HIS A 134 38.14 3.46 -14.22
CA HIS A 134 37.45 3.80 -12.98
C HIS A 134 36.11 3.06 -12.94
N HIS A 135 35.75 2.54 -11.78
CA HIS A 135 34.51 1.80 -11.58
C HIS A 135 33.72 2.35 -10.40
N GLY A 136 32.39 2.17 -10.44
CA GLY A 136 31.56 2.51 -9.30
C GLY A 136 31.64 3.98 -8.95
N ARG A 137 31.85 4.25 -7.65
CA ARG A 137 31.94 5.62 -7.12
C ARG A 137 33.18 6.41 -7.58
N GLU A 138 34.24 5.74 -8.03
CA GLU A 138 35.44 6.42 -8.56
C GLU A 138 35.12 7.23 -9.82
N VAL A 139 34.08 6.85 -10.56
CA VAL A 139 33.61 7.56 -11.76
C VAL A 139 33.20 8.99 -11.43
N PHE A 140 32.55 9.24 -10.28
CA PHE A 140 32.12 10.58 -9.89
C PHE A 140 33.31 11.48 -9.55
N ILE A 141 34.36 10.93 -8.93
CA ILE A 141 35.62 11.64 -8.67
C ILE A 141 36.24 12.07 -10.01
N GLU A 142 36.29 11.16 -10.99
CA GLU A 142 36.88 11.46 -12.30
C GLU A 142 36.08 12.50 -13.08
N ILE A 143 34.74 12.45 -13.01
CA ILE A 143 33.87 13.47 -13.61
C ILE A 143 34.09 14.83 -12.94
N TYR A 144 34.17 14.86 -11.60
CA TYR A 144 34.42 16.08 -10.85
C TYR A 144 35.80 16.68 -11.19
N ASN A 145 36.85 15.87 -11.29
CA ASN A 145 38.18 16.32 -11.70
C ASN A 145 38.16 16.97 -13.08
N HIS A 146 37.46 16.38 -14.04
CA HIS A 146 37.27 16.98 -15.36
C HIS A 146 36.51 18.30 -15.32
N LEU A 147 35.49 18.40 -14.46
CA LEU A 147 34.74 19.62 -14.25
C LEU A 147 35.63 20.72 -13.64
N LEU A 148 36.40 20.38 -12.61
CA LEU A 148 37.35 21.28 -11.93
C LEU A 148 38.45 21.77 -12.87
N GLU A 149 39.08 20.87 -13.64
CA GLU A 149 40.10 21.23 -14.62
C GLU A 149 39.58 22.21 -15.66
N LYS A 150 38.37 21.98 -16.16
CA LYS A 150 37.76 22.86 -17.16
C LYS A 150 37.34 24.20 -16.57
N TRP A 151 36.72 24.17 -15.38
CA TRP A 151 36.40 25.38 -14.62
C TRP A 151 37.62 26.26 -14.40
N ASN A 152 38.73 25.68 -13.95
CA ASN A 152 39.97 26.44 -13.70
C ASN A 152 40.55 27.09 -14.96
N LYS A 153 40.32 26.52 -16.15
CA LYS A 153 40.79 27.07 -17.42
C LYS A 153 39.86 28.15 -17.98
N GLU A 154 38.55 27.97 -17.84
CA GLU A 154 37.56 28.72 -18.62
C GLU A 154 36.62 29.59 -17.78
N ARG A 155 36.70 29.59 -16.44
CA ARG A 155 35.75 30.32 -15.55
C ARG A 155 35.61 31.82 -15.80
N ASN A 156 36.61 32.45 -16.41
CA ASN A 156 36.56 33.89 -16.73
C ASN A 156 35.75 34.18 -18.00
N GLU A 157 35.61 33.17 -18.87
CA GLU A 157 34.99 33.27 -20.19
C GLU A 157 33.62 32.60 -20.23
N ASN A 158 33.45 31.51 -19.47
CA ASN A 158 32.27 30.66 -19.49
C ASN A 158 31.61 30.53 -18.10
N ASP A 159 30.28 30.54 -18.10
CA ASP A 159 29.46 30.24 -16.91
C ASP A 159 29.59 28.75 -16.54
N ILE A 160 29.54 28.43 -15.23
CA ILE A 160 29.55 27.06 -14.71
C ILE A 160 28.47 26.20 -15.36
N LYS A 161 27.33 26.79 -15.73
CA LYS A 161 26.25 26.12 -16.44
C LYS A 161 26.69 25.56 -17.79
N ILE A 162 27.48 26.31 -18.54
CA ILE A 162 28.01 25.89 -19.86
C ILE A 162 29.00 24.75 -19.64
N ILE A 163 29.96 24.95 -18.73
CA ILE A 163 31.02 23.99 -18.43
C ILE A 163 30.43 22.66 -17.92
N PHE A 164 29.46 22.73 -16.99
CA PHE A 164 28.77 21.55 -16.48
C PHE A 164 28.02 20.80 -17.57
N THR A 165 27.36 21.52 -18.49
CA THR A 165 26.65 20.91 -19.62
C THR A 165 27.62 20.17 -20.53
N GLU A 166 28.74 20.77 -20.89
CA GLU A 166 29.74 20.14 -21.76
C GLU A 166 30.38 18.91 -21.12
N ILE A 167 30.68 18.97 -19.82
CA ILE A 167 31.29 17.83 -19.11
C ILE A 167 30.26 16.73 -18.82
N CYS A 168 29.21 17.04 -18.06
CA CYS A 168 28.30 16.02 -17.53
C CYS A 168 27.24 15.57 -18.55
N VAL A 169 26.79 16.46 -19.44
CA VAL A 169 25.67 16.19 -20.35
C VAL A 169 26.12 15.82 -21.75
N GLN A 170 27.26 16.31 -22.21
CA GLN A 170 27.80 15.98 -23.53
C GLN A 170 28.88 14.91 -23.43
N LYS A 171 30.00 15.20 -22.74
CA LYS A 171 31.15 14.29 -22.66
C LYS A 171 30.83 13.00 -21.90
N PHE A 172 30.22 13.10 -20.72
CA PHE A 172 29.90 11.96 -19.86
C PHE A 172 28.42 11.57 -19.86
N SER A 173 27.72 11.86 -20.95
CA SER A 173 26.28 11.60 -21.11
C SER A 173 25.86 10.16 -20.79
N GLY A 174 26.69 9.19 -21.19
CA GLY A 174 26.43 7.76 -21.05
C GLY A 174 26.41 7.25 -19.60
N VAL A 175 27.11 7.93 -18.68
CA VAL A 175 27.14 7.54 -17.26
C VAL A 175 26.27 8.48 -16.41
N SER A 176 26.47 9.79 -16.55
CA SER A 176 25.80 10.81 -15.73
C SER A 176 24.30 10.88 -15.97
N GLY A 177 23.87 10.70 -17.24
CA GLY A 177 22.46 10.87 -17.62
C GLY A 177 21.53 9.82 -17.02
N HIS A 178 21.98 8.57 -16.89
CA HIS A 178 21.18 7.51 -16.26
C HIS A 178 21.04 7.71 -14.76
N TYR A 179 22.12 8.10 -14.10
CA TYR A 179 22.15 8.36 -12.66
C TYR A 179 21.23 9.50 -12.23
N TYR A 180 21.36 10.69 -12.84
CA TYR A 180 20.52 11.84 -12.46
C TYR A 180 19.03 11.57 -12.69
N ARG A 181 18.67 10.88 -13.79
CA ARG A 181 17.29 10.50 -14.07
C ARG A 181 16.74 9.51 -13.05
N ASN A 182 17.54 8.53 -12.62
CA ASN A 182 17.08 7.57 -11.63
C ASN A 182 16.92 8.23 -10.26
N MET A 183 17.89 9.05 -9.83
CA MET A 183 17.80 9.82 -8.60
C MET A 183 16.54 10.71 -8.57
N PHE A 184 16.28 11.45 -9.65
CA PHE A 184 15.05 12.23 -9.80
C PHE A 184 13.79 11.37 -9.68
N ARG A 185 13.76 10.19 -10.32
CA ARG A 185 12.62 9.27 -10.27
C ARG A 185 12.35 8.75 -8.86
N ILE A 186 13.39 8.48 -8.06
CA ILE A 186 13.23 8.04 -6.67
C ILE A 186 12.61 9.15 -5.83
N LEU A 187 13.14 10.37 -5.92
CA LEU A 187 12.57 11.51 -5.19
C LEU A 187 11.12 11.81 -5.62
N ARG A 188 10.83 11.69 -6.92
CA ARG A 188 9.46 11.81 -7.44
C ARG A 188 8.55 10.69 -6.95
N LEU A 189 9.05 9.46 -6.83
CA LEU A 189 8.28 8.34 -6.27
C LEU A 189 7.88 8.63 -4.83
N ILE A 190 8.83 9.09 -4.01
CA ILE A 190 8.57 9.51 -2.62
C ILE A 190 7.47 10.58 -2.60
N ASP A 191 7.58 11.61 -3.44
CA ASP A 191 6.60 12.70 -3.53
C ASP A 191 5.20 12.29 -3.96
N SER A 192 5.11 11.31 -4.86
CA SER A 192 3.83 10.81 -5.35
C SER A 192 3.19 9.76 -4.42
N SER A 193 3.86 9.38 -3.32
CA SER A 193 3.41 8.29 -2.46
C SER A 193 2.19 8.66 -1.61
N GLY A 194 2.04 9.93 -1.24
CA GLY A 194 1.01 10.39 -0.32
C GLY A 194 1.16 9.82 1.11
N LEU A 195 2.33 9.31 1.45
CA LEU A 195 2.62 8.74 2.77
C LEU A 195 3.02 9.84 3.77
N PRO A 196 2.67 9.71 5.06
CA PRO A 196 3.03 10.72 6.05
C PRO A 196 4.55 10.79 6.34
N ASN A 197 5.32 9.76 6.00
CA ASN A 197 6.74 9.61 6.32
C ASN A 197 7.69 9.79 5.12
N GLU A 198 7.33 10.62 4.14
CA GLU A 198 8.18 10.90 2.95
C GLU A 198 9.63 11.29 3.28
N LEU A 199 9.83 12.17 4.27
CA LEU A 199 11.16 12.63 4.71
C LEU A 199 12.04 11.48 5.23
N PHE A 200 11.45 10.46 5.84
CA PHE A 200 12.20 9.29 6.31
C PHE A 200 12.85 8.54 5.14
N TYR A 201 12.11 8.27 4.07
CA TYR A 201 12.64 7.60 2.89
C TYR A 201 13.69 8.43 2.16
N SER A 202 13.51 9.75 2.10
CA SER A 202 14.55 10.59 1.50
C SER A 202 15.83 10.60 2.31
N LYS A 203 15.77 10.52 3.64
CA LYS A 203 16.97 10.40 4.49
C LYS A 203 17.70 9.07 4.26
N ILE A 204 16.96 7.97 4.05
CA ILE A 204 17.55 6.69 3.65
C ILE A 204 18.30 6.83 2.32
N LEU A 205 17.66 7.44 1.31
CA LEU A 205 18.29 7.67 0.00
C LEU A 205 19.55 8.53 0.12
N HIS A 206 19.48 9.62 0.88
CA HIS A 206 20.61 10.52 1.10
C HIS A 206 21.80 9.80 1.75
N ALA A 207 21.56 8.90 2.71
CA ALA A 207 22.61 8.13 3.37
C ALA A 207 23.38 7.16 2.45
N GLN A 208 22.90 6.92 1.22
CA GLN A 208 23.59 6.09 0.22
C GLN A 208 24.58 6.87 -0.66
N LEU A 209 24.53 8.21 -0.63
CA LEU A 209 25.27 9.09 -1.53
C LEU A 209 26.64 9.45 -0.95
N SER A 210 27.65 9.40 -1.80
CA SER A 210 28.99 9.93 -1.50
C SER A 210 29.06 11.45 -1.69
N ASP A 211 30.09 12.07 -1.13
CA ASP A 211 30.29 13.53 -1.26
C ASP A 211 30.45 13.96 -2.73
N ASN A 212 31.17 13.19 -3.54
CA ASN A 212 31.33 13.46 -4.98
C ASN A 212 30.00 13.33 -5.75
N GLU A 213 29.16 12.39 -5.36
CA GLU A 213 27.79 12.27 -5.88
C GLU A 213 26.95 13.50 -5.53
N LEU A 214 27.04 13.98 -4.27
CA LEU A 214 26.34 15.17 -3.81
C LEU A 214 26.82 16.44 -4.52
N ILE A 215 28.12 16.62 -4.75
CA ILE A 215 28.67 17.77 -5.50
C ILE A 215 28.11 17.80 -6.93
N LEU A 216 28.13 16.66 -7.62
CA LEU A 216 27.65 16.59 -8.99
C LEU A 216 26.12 16.73 -9.09
N LEU A 217 25.38 16.18 -8.12
CA LEU A 217 23.95 16.42 -7.98
C LEU A 217 23.64 17.90 -7.70
N TYR A 218 24.42 18.55 -6.86
CA TYR A 218 24.29 19.98 -6.58
C TYR A 218 24.40 20.80 -7.87
N TYR A 219 25.45 20.59 -8.66
CA TYR A 219 25.57 21.28 -9.94
C TYR A 219 24.45 20.96 -10.92
N ASN A 220 23.97 19.70 -10.93
CA ASN A 220 22.81 19.31 -11.73
C ASN A 220 21.53 20.06 -11.30
N CYS A 221 21.29 20.23 -9.99
CA CYS A 221 20.08 20.86 -9.48
C CYS A 221 20.06 22.37 -9.70
N PHE A 222 21.17 23.04 -9.40
CA PHE A 222 21.19 24.50 -9.30
C PHE A 222 21.64 25.20 -10.58
N PHE A 223 22.44 24.55 -11.42
CA PHE A 223 23.07 25.21 -12.57
C PHE A 223 22.69 24.60 -13.92
N TYR A 224 22.05 23.42 -13.95
CA TYR A 224 21.58 22.81 -15.20
C TYR A 224 20.08 23.05 -15.42
N ASP A 225 19.71 23.60 -16.59
CA ASP A 225 18.32 24.02 -16.86
C ASP A 225 17.29 22.90 -16.75
N ARG A 226 17.62 21.68 -17.20
CA ARG A 226 16.69 20.54 -17.09
C ARG A 226 16.66 19.94 -15.69
N GLY A 227 17.56 20.37 -14.80
CA GLY A 227 17.58 20.00 -13.38
C GLY A 227 16.68 20.85 -12.49
N LYS A 228 16.00 21.87 -13.02
CA LYS A 228 15.10 22.74 -12.22
C LYS A 228 13.98 21.98 -11.52
N GLU A 229 13.37 20.99 -12.17
CA GLU A 229 12.36 20.12 -11.55
C GLU A 229 12.98 19.27 -10.43
N PHE A 230 14.25 18.89 -10.56
CA PHE A 230 14.97 18.20 -9.49
C PHE A 230 15.12 19.14 -8.29
N ARG A 231 15.50 20.41 -8.49
CA ARG A 231 15.68 21.39 -7.41
C ARG A 231 14.47 21.45 -6.47
N LYS A 232 13.24 21.41 -7.01
CA LYS A 232 12.01 21.35 -6.21
C LYS A 232 12.04 20.21 -5.18
N TYR A 233 12.42 19.01 -5.62
CA TYR A 233 12.53 17.85 -4.74
C TYR A 233 13.72 17.93 -3.79
N ALA A 234 14.85 18.46 -4.26
CA ALA A 234 16.02 18.68 -3.41
C ALA A 234 15.71 19.63 -2.24
N ILE A 235 14.88 20.66 -2.46
CA ILE A 235 14.39 21.56 -1.41
C ILE A 235 13.39 20.84 -0.51
N LYS A 236 12.31 20.28 -1.07
CA LYS A 236 11.26 19.59 -0.30
C LYS A 236 11.82 18.53 0.64
N TYR A 237 12.84 17.79 0.19
CA TYR A 237 13.44 16.70 0.95
C TYR A 237 14.78 17.01 1.59
N LYS A 238 15.19 18.29 1.61
CA LYS A 238 16.40 18.75 2.28
C LYS A 238 17.66 17.95 1.87
N LEU A 239 17.77 17.59 0.58
CA LEU A 239 18.82 16.71 0.05
C LEU A 239 20.26 17.17 0.38
N PHE A 240 20.49 18.49 0.48
CA PHE A 240 21.81 19.07 0.74
C PHE A 240 21.95 19.68 2.14
N GLU A 241 21.09 19.30 3.09
CA GLU A 241 21.09 19.83 4.48
C GLU A 241 22.47 19.68 5.15
N ASN A 242 23.01 18.45 5.10
CA ASN A 242 24.31 18.11 5.69
C ASN A 242 25.50 18.31 4.73
N PHE A 243 25.25 18.76 3.51
CA PHE A 243 26.32 19.01 2.54
C PHE A 243 27.10 20.27 2.94
N THR A 244 28.40 20.14 3.16
CA THR A 244 29.27 21.24 3.61
C THR A 244 29.60 22.22 2.48
N GLY A 245 29.70 21.71 1.24
CA GLY A 245 30.08 22.47 0.06
C GLY A 245 31.56 22.85 0.00
N SER A 246 32.43 22.28 0.84
CA SER A 246 33.86 22.64 0.88
C SER A 246 34.60 22.43 -0.43
N GLU A 247 34.12 21.52 -1.28
CA GLU A 247 34.67 21.19 -2.59
C GLU A 247 33.91 21.88 -3.74
N LEU A 248 33.04 22.87 -3.45
CA LEU A 248 32.42 23.66 -4.51
C LEU A 248 33.44 24.58 -5.19
N LEU A 249 33.29 24.73 -6.51
CA LEU A 249 34.29 25.31 -7.40
C LEU A 249 34.48 26.83 -7.27
N ASP A 250 33.54 27.53 -6.65
CA ASP A 250 33.55 29.00 -6.55
C ASP A 250 32.74 29.48 -5.32
N ARG A 251 33.09 30.67 -4.81
CA ARG A 251 32.37 31.31 -3.72
C ARG A 251 30.91 31.58 -4.06
N LYS A 252 30.59 31.92 -5.31
CA LYS A 252 29.20 32.09 -5.77
C LYS A 252 28.39 30.81 -5.65
N HIS A 253 29.01 29.66 -5.87
CA HIS A 253 28.36 28.36 -5.71
C HIS A 253 28.08 28.06 -4.23
N LEU A 254 29.00 28.44 -3.33
CA LEU A 254 28.76 28.34 -1.89
C LEU A 254 27.63 29.26 -1.41
N ASP A 255 27.52 30.46 -1.98
CA ASP A 255 26.46 31.39 -1.62
C ASP A 255 25.08 30.89 -2.07
N GLU A 256 24.97 30.24 -3.24
CA GLU A 256 23.71 29.57 -3.65
C GLU A 256 23.35 28.38 -2.73
N LEU A 257 24.35 27.64 -2.21
CA LEU A 257 24.10 26.61 -1.20
C LEU A 257 23.59 27.20 0.12
N LYS A 258 24.05 28.38 0.52
CA LYS A 258 23.52 29.08 1.70
C LYS A 258 22.08 29.53 1.48
N ASN A 259 21.78 30.13 0.32
CA ASN A 259 20.41 30.51 -0.04
C ASN A 259 19.47 29.29 0.04
N TYR A 260 19.93 28.14 -0.47
CA TYR A 260 19.19 26.88 -0.34
C TYR A 260 18.98 26.48 1.13
N LYS A 261 20.01 26.59 1.99
CA LYS A 261 19.90 26.25 3.42
C LYS A 261 18.92 27.17 4.16
N GLU A 262 18.88 28.45 3.80
CA GLU A 262 17.90 29.41 4.31
C GLU A 262 16.48 29.05 3.82
N GLU A 263 16.33 28.71 2.54
CA GLU A 263 15.06 28.26 1.94
C GLU A 263 14.49 27.04 2.69
N ILE A 264 15.29 26.00 2.95
CA ILE A 264 14.81 24.81 3.68
C ILE A 264 14.57 25.05 5.17
N GLY A 265 15.26 26.01 5.78
CA GLY A 265 15.06 26.40 7.18
C GLY A 265 13.76 27.17 7.38
N SER A 266 13.28 27.88 6.35
CA SER A 266 12.00 28.59 6.37
C SER A 266 10.77 27.70 6.15
N ILE A 267 10.97 26.41 5.86
CA ILE A 267 9.88 25.43 5.60
C ILE A 267 9.40 24.75 6.89
N GLU A 268 10.09 24.97 8.02
CA GLU A 268 9.68 24.52 9.37
C GLU A 268 8.76 25.53 10.07
#